data_AF-A0A524DHC8-F1
#
_entry.id   AF-A0A524DHC8-F1
#
_cell.length_a   1.000
_cell.length_b   1.000
_cell.length_c   1.000
_cell.angle_alpha   90.00
_cell.angle_beta   90.00
_cell.angle_gamma   90.00
#
_symmetry.space_group_name_H-M   'P 1'
#
loop_
_entity.id
_entity.type
_entity.pdbx_description
1 polymer ?
#
loop_
_entity_poly.entity_id
_entity_poly.type
_entity_poly.pdbx_seq_one_letter_code
_entity_poly.pdbx_strand_id
1 'polypeptide(L)'
;MNEECSEVTDFKELLELVSQAAKGVDNIKKGAVGYGGYGFVFKNSESRLPYISGIGSSKFAGAGSMRDVVKTFKKLSDSGQKFELQDLMTHQEELDLLLAGSLKTLIPELRFGGDEILFNSWMLVKTPDDKIFPATFYYGASGMSVGGWQGYDSKNDYFLGKFKVKTGKELFPEEFVSLFNFSPFKFKKEELNLFLDALEFALKKVPVSDFEGIYRYDLGKSHMGIIDGQPFIY
;
A
#
# COMPACT_ATOMS: atom_id res chain seq x y z
N MET A 1 -28.61 4.49 -19.85
CA MET A 1 -27.40 4.73 -20.65
C MET A 1 -26.36 3.75 -20.14
N ASN A 2 -26.13 2.70 -20.91
CA ASN A 2 -25.12 1.69 -20.63
C ASN A 2 -23.78 2.29 -21.05
N GLU A 3 -22.95 2.68 -20.09
CA GLU A 3 -21.54 2.96 -20.35
C GLU A 3 -20.74 1.70 -20.07
N GLU A 4 -19.92 1.38 -21.07
CA GLU A 4 -19.22 0.13 -21.28
C GLU A 4 -18.32 -0.24 -20.10
N CYS A 5 -18.34 -1.53 -19.75
CA CYS A 5 -17.31 -2.16 -18.94
C CYS A 5 -15.96 -2.01 -19.63
N SER A 6 -15.12 -1.06 -19.20
CA SER A 6 -13.76 -0.93 -19.72
C SER A 6 -12.80 -1.82 -18.92
N GLU A 7 -12.29 -2.84 -19.64
CA GLU A 7 -11.06 -3.61 -19.42
C GLU A 7 -10.94 -4.46 -18.16
N VAL A 8 -11.30 -5.74 -18.31
CA VAL A 8 -10.66 -6.82 -17.54
C VAL A 8 -9.17 -6.72 -17.80
N THR A 9 -8.39 -6.21 -16.85
CA THR A 9 -6.93 -6.25 -16.95
C THR A 9 -6.51 -7.72 -17.09
N ASP A 10 -5.84 -8.07 -18.19
CA ASP A 10 -5.33 -9.42 -18.41
C ASP A 10 -4.31 -9.73 -17.30
N PHE A 11 -4.49 -10.85 -16.58
CA PHE A 11 -3.55 -11.28 -15.54
C PHE A 11 -2.13 -11.44 -16.08
N LYS A 12 -2.00 -11.79 -17.37
CA LYS A 12 -0.70 -11.84 -18.06
C LYS A 12 -0.05 -10.48 -18.12
N GLU A 13 -0.83 -9.43 -18.36
CA GLU A 13 -0.32 -8.06 -18.38
C GLU A 13 0.17 -7.64 -16.99
N LEU A 14 -0.58 -7.93 -15.93
CA LEU A 14 -0.14 -7.63 -14.56
C LEU A 14 1.16 -8.36 -14.21
N LEU A 15 1.27 -9.63 -14.57
CA LEU A 15 2.47 -10.44 -14.35
C LEU A 15 3.66 -9.93 -15.17
N GLU A 16 3.42 -9.54 -16.41
CA GLU A 16 4.45 -8.96 -17.25
C GLU A 16 4.93 -7.64 -16.66
N LEU A 17 4.02 -6.73 -16.31
CA LEU A 17 4.33 -5.44 -15.70
C LEU A 17 5.14 -5.59 -14.42
N VAL A 18 4.71 -6.45 -13.50
CA VAL A 18 5.43 -6.65 -12.23
C VAL A 18 6.80 -7.28 -12.45
N SER A 19 6.93 -8.17 -13.45
CA SER A 19 8.20 -8.80 -13.80
C SER A 19 9.17 -7.85 -14.51
N GLN A 20 8.68 -6.96 -15.37
CA GLN A 20 9.48 -5.92 -16.02
C GLN A 20 9.93 -4.88 -15.01
N ALA A 21 9.03 -4.44 -14.13
CA ALA A 21 9.34 -3.53 -13.04
C ALA A 21 10.43 -4.10 -12.11
N ALA A 22 10.35 -5.39 -11.74
CA ALA A 22 11.38 -6.08 -10.97
C ALA A 22 12.77 -6.08 -11.65
N LYS A 23 12.82 -6.00 -12.99
CA LYS A 23 14.05 -5.88 -13.77
C LYS A 23 14.50 -4.42 -13.96
N GLY A 24 13.84 -3.46 -13.33
CA GLY A 24 14.13 -2.02 -13.44
C GLY A 24 13.49 -1.32 -14.63
N VAL A 25 12.54 -1.97 -15.32
CA VAL A 25 11.78 -1.38 -16.43
C VAL A 25 10.43 -0.88 -15.89
N ASP A 26 10.40 0.35 -15.41
CA ASP A 26 9.20 0.97 -14.86
C ASP A 26 8.18 1.33 -15.97
N ASN A 27 6.89 1.31 -15.62
CA ASN A 27 5.81 1.84 -16.44
C ASN A 27 4.82 2.65 -15.58
N ILE A 28 5.18 3.90 -15.32
CA ILE A 28 4.41 4.85 -14.49
C ILE A 28 2.97 4.98 -14.96
N LYS A 29 2.75 5.06 -16.29
CA LYS A 29 1.40 5.18 -16.88
C LYS A 29 0.48 4.01 -16.55
N LYS A 30 1.05 2.81 -16.36
CA LYS A 30 0.29 1.59 -16.00
C LYS A 30 0.34 1.29 -14.49
N GLY A 31 0.95 2.17 -13.70
CA GLY A 31 1.10 2.02 -12.25
C GLY A 31 2.20 1.03 -11.84
N ALA A 32 3.19 0.75 -12.69
CA ALA A 32 4.23 -0.24 -12.43
C ALA A 32 5.59 0.42 -12.14
N VAL A 33 6.21 0.09 -11.01
CA VAL A 33 7.54 0.58 -10.60
C VAL A 33 8.30 -0.51 -9.85
N GLY A 34 9.63 -0.50 -9.89
CA GLY A 34 10.43 -1.48 -9.15
C GLY A 34 11.75 -0.96 -8.61
N TYR A 35 12.36 -1.66 -7.66
CA TYR A 35 13.67 -1.32 -7.12
C TYR A 35 14.33 -2.55 -6.50
N GLY A 36 15.64 -2.73 -6.70
CA GLY A 36 16.41 -3.78 -6.04
C GLY A 36 15.90 -5.21 -6.30
N GLY A 37 15.35 -5.47 -7.49
CA GLY A 37 14.74 -6.77 -7.85
C GLY A 37 13.28 -6.93 -7.42
N TYR A 38 12.72 -5.96 -6.68
CA TYR A 38 11.28 -5.92 -6.40
C TYR A 38 10.53 -5.21 -7.52
N GLY A 39 9.36 -5.73 -7.87
CA GLY A 39 8.39 -5.09 -8.76
C GLY A 39 7.08 -4.84 -8.04
N PHE A 40 6.48 -3.69 -8.29
CA PHE A 40 5.23 -3.23 -7.70
C PHE A 40 4.30 -2.76 -8.81
N VAL A 41 3.07 -3.27 -8.85
CA VAL A 41 2.02 -2.79 -9.76
C VAL A 41 0.84 -2.34 -8.93
N PHE A 42 0.57 -1.04 -8.94
CA PHE A 42 -0.49 -0.40 -8.17
C PHE A 42 -1.78 -0.27 -8.98
N LYS A 43 -2.92 -0.47 -8.32
CA LYS A 43 -4.27 -0.20 -8.87
C LYS A 43 -5.15 0.44 -7.81
N ASN A 44 -6.07 1.31 -8.25
CA ASN A 44 -7.07 1.93 -7.38
C ASN A 44 -7.98 0.84 -6.80
N SER A 45 -8.17 0.84 -5.48
CA SER A 45 -9.07 -0.06 -4.78
C SER A 45 -10.56 0.19 -5.07
N GLU A 46 -10.90 1.41 -5.48
CA GLU A 46 -12.26 1.82 -5.85
C GLU A 46 -12.58 1.60 -7.33
N SER A 47 -11.59 1.19 -8.13
CA SER A 47 -11.87 0.84 -9.53
C SER A 47 -12.90 -0.28 -9.55
N ARG A 48 -13.92 -0.19 -10.42
CA ARG A 48 -14.99 -1.20 -10.59
C ARG A 48 -14.47 -2.55 -11.11
N LEU A 49 -13.17 -2.79 -11.04
CA LEU A 49 -12.58 -4.11 -11.21
C LEU A 49 -13.12 -4.99 -10.07
N PRO A 50 -13.72 -6.15 -10.39
CA PRO A 50 -14.55 -6.93 -9.45
C PRO A 50 -13.79 -7.55 -8.26
N TYR A 51 -12.51 -7.22 -8.11
CA TYR A 51 -11.58 -7.95 -7.27
C TYR A 51 -10.96 -7.13 -6.14
N ILE A 52 -11.45 -5.91 -5.91
CA ILE A 52 -10.98 -5.10 -4.79
C ILE A 52 -12.12 -4.88 -3.79
N SER A 53 -11.84 -5.22 -2.54
CA SER A 53 -12.65 -4.79 -1.41
C SER A 53 -11.70 -4.37 -0.30
N GLY A 54 -12.04 -3.28 0.39
CA GLY A 54 -11.36 -2.86 1.60
C GLY A 54 -11.55 -3.92 2.69
N ILE A 55 -10.66 -4.91 2.71
CA ILE A 55 -10.59 -5.89 3.80
C ILE A 55 -9.51 -5.39 4.74
N GLY A 56 -9.90 -5.17 6.00
CA GLY A 56 -8.98 -4.83 7.07
C GLY A 56 -7.90 -5.90 7.17
N SER A 57 -6.64 -5.49 7.06
CA SER A 57 -5.52 -6.39 7.24
C SER A 57 -5.43 -6.80 8.70
N SER A 58 -5.15 -8.08 8.96
CA SER A 58 -4.94 -8.61 10.32
C SER A 58 -3.55 -8.29 10.88
N LYS A 59 -2.61 -7.86 10.02
CA LYS A 59 -1.25 -7.44 10.37
C LYS A 59 -0.79 -6.32 9.45
N PHE A 60 -0.27 -5.25 10.04
CA PHE A 60 0.30 -4.12 9.31
C PHE A 60 1.81 -4.04 9.55
N ALA A 61 2.55 -3.66 8.52
CA ALA A 61 3.93 -3.22 8.63
C ALA A 61 3.97 -1.71 8.41
N GLY A 62 4.60 -0.97 9.33
CA GLY A 62 4.80 0.47 9.17
C GLY A 62 5.69 0.75 7.96
N ALA A 63 5.31 1.73 7.15
CA ALA A 63 6.11 2.29 6.06
C ALA A 63 6.30 3.79 6.30
N GLY A 64 7.27 4.42 5.64
CA GLY A 64 7.50 5.86 5.80
C GLY A 64 7.73 6.22 7.27
N SER A 65 6.95 7.19 7.78
CA SER A 65 7.05 7.67 9.17
C SER A 65 6.89 6.58 10.24
N MET A 66 6.12 5.51 9.96
CA MET A 66 5.80 4.46 10.95
C MET A 66 6.83 3.33 11.03
N ARG A 67 7.82 3.30 10.13
CA ARG A 67 8.72 2.16 9.94
C ARG A 67 9.56 1.81 11.18
N ASP A 68 9.81 2.77 12.05
CA ASP A 68 10.63 2.60 13.26
C ASP A 68 9.90 2.95 14.57
N VAL A 69 8.58 3.15 14.55
CA VAL A 69 7.81 3.63 15.72
C VAL A 69 8.03 2.76 16.97
N VAL A 70 8.07 1.44 16.82
CA VAL A 70 8.30 0.49 17.94
C VAL A 70 9.72 0.59 18.49
N LYS A 71 10.70 0.82 17.61
CA LYS A 71 12.11 0.98 18.00
C LYS A 71 12.31 2.31 18.73
N THR A 72 11.68 3.38 18.25
CA THR A 72 11.64 4.69 18.91
C THR A 72 10.98 4.58 20.27
N PHE A 73 9.80 3.95 20.36
CA PHE A 73 9.10 3.69 21.61
C PHE A 73 9.98 2.96 22.61
N LYS A 74 10.61 1.85 22.21
CA LYS A 74 11.48 1.08 23.09
C LYS A 74 12.66 1.91 23.57
N LYS A 75 13.32 2.66 22.69
CA LYS A 75 14.46 3.52 23.05
C LYS A 75 14.06 4.60 24.07
N LEU A 76 12.93 5.27 23.85
CA LEU A 76 12.44 6.30 24.77
C LEU A 76 12.03 5.69 26.11
N SER A 77 11.32 4.57 26.10
CA SER A 77 10.95 3.82 27.30
C SER A 77 12.16 3.36 28.11
N ASP A 78 13.17 2.78 27.45
CA ASP A 78 14.40 2.29 28.09
C ASP A 78 15.25 3.42 28.68
N SER A 79 15.11 4.65 28.14
CA SER A 79 15.82 5.83 28.65
C SER A 79 15.21 6.44 29.92
N GLY A 80 14.01 6.02 30.31
CA GLY A 80 13.27 6.59 31.45
C GLY A 80 12.79 8.02 31.24
N GLN A 81 12.96 8.60 30.05
CA GLN A 81 12.39 9.89 29.70
C GLN A 81 10.87 9.77 29.58
N LYS A 82 10.16 10.79 30.06
CA LYS A 82 8.76 10.99 29.66
C LYS A 82 8.75 11.40 28.19
N PHE A 83 7.90 10.76 27.41
CA PHE A 83 7.65 11.09 26.02
C PHE A 83 6.14 11.08 25.79
N GLU A 84 5.67 11.90 24.86
CA GLU A 84 4.31 11.93 24.38
C GLU A 84 4.15 11.00 23.17
N LEU A 85 2.91 10.61 22.85
CA LEU A 85 2.62 9.82 21.64
C LEU A 85 3.17 10.51 20.38
N GLN A 86 3.15 11.84 20.37
CA GLN A 86 3.67 12.70 19.30
C GLN A 86 5.18 12.48 19.07
N ASP A 87 5.95 12.19 20.13
CA ASP A 87 7.39 11.92 20.04
C ASP A 87 7.70 10.56 19.40
N LEU A 88 6.72 9.65 19.37
CA LEU A 88 6.82 8.36 18.67
C LEU A 88 6.60 8.52 17.16
N MET A 89 5.82 9.52 16.78
CA MET A 89 5.43 9.82 15.41
C MET A 89 6.47 10.69 14.70
N THR A 90 7.77 10.49 15.02
CA THR A 90 8.88 11.35 14.57
C THR A 90 8.71 11.81 13.12
N HIS A 91 8.55 13.13 13.00
CA HIS A 91 8.10 13.93 11.87
C HIS A 91 8.75 13.62 10.53
N GLN A 92 8.10 12.77 9.73
CA GLN A 92 8.28 12.79 8.27
C GLN A 92 6.92 12.73 7.57
N GLU A 93 5.95 13.48 8.09
CA GLU A 93 4.64 13.65 7.43
C GLU A 93 4.82 14.18 6.01
N GLU A 94 5.82 15.05 5.79
CA GLU A 94 6.25 15.49 4.46
C GLU A 94 6.63 14.32 3.54
N LEU A 95 7.39 13.34 4.04
CA LEU A 95 7.77 12.15 3.25
C LEU A 95 6.53 11.33 2.92
N ASP A 96 5.64 11.12 3.89
CA ASP A 96 4.42 10.36 3.68
C ASP A 96 3.53 11.05 2.64
N LEU A 97 3.42 12.38 2.68
CA LEU A 97 2.71 13.17 1.67
C LEU A 97 3.37 13.04 0.29
N LEU A 98 4.70 13.12 0.20
CA LEU A 98 5.44 12.96 -1.08
C LEU A 98 5.24 11.56 -1.69
N LEU A 99 5.27 10.52 -0.86
CA LEU A 99 4.99 9.15 -1.28
C LEU A 99 3.50 9.00 -1.67
N ALA A 100 2.58 9.69 -1.00
CA ALA A 100 1.17 9.73 -1.35
C ALA A 100 0.93 10.43 -2.70
N GLY A 101 1.62 11.55 -2.97
CA GLY A 101 1.59 12.23 -4.27
C GLY A 101 2.24 11.41 -5.39
N SER A 102 3.25 10.61 -5.07
CA SER A 102 3.82 9.62 -6.00
C SER A 102 2.78 8.54 -6.38
N LEU A 103 2.00 8.07 -5.40
CA LEU A 103 0.90 7.14 -5.64
C LEU A 103 -0.25 7.80 -6.43
N LYS A 104 -0.56 9.07 -6.19
CA LYS A 104 -1.51 9.83 -7.01
C LYS A 104 -1.07 9.87 -8.48
N THR A 105 0.23 9.99 -8.76
CA THR A 105 0.75 9.91 -10.13
C THR A 105 0.57 8.54 -10.75
N LEU A 106 0.83 7.46 -9.99
CA LEU A 106 0.64 6.08 -10.46
C LEU A 106 -0.83 5.70 -10.63
N ILE A 107 -1.70 6.30 -9.81
CA ILE A 107 -3.14 6.04 -9.76
C ILE A 107 -3.89 7.38 -9.69
N PRO A 108 -4.08 8.07 -10.83
CA PRO A 108 -4.73 9.38 -10.88
C PRO A 108 -6.14 9.41 -10.30
N GLU A 109 -6.81 8.25 -10.24
CA GLU A 109 -8.17 8.11 -9.72
C GLU A 109 -8.23 8.01 -8.18
N LEU A 110 -7.08 7.92 -7.48
CA LEU A 110 -7.07 7.91 -6.01
C LEU A 110 -7.73 9.16 -5.46
N ARG A 111 -8.65 8.96 -4.52
CA ARG A 111 -9.33 10.02 -3.78
C ARG A 111 -8.67 10.18 -2.42
N PHE A 112 -8.52 11.43 -2.00
CA PHE A 112 -7.85 11.79 -0.76
C PHE A 112 -8.85 12.53 0.13
N GLY A 113 -8.99 12.07 1.37
CA GLY A 113 -9.90 12.66 2.35
C GLY A 113 -11.04 11.73 2.76
N GLY A 114 -11.62 11.99 3.93
CA GLY A 114 -12.57 11.09 4.57
C GLY A 114 -12.30 10.99 6.07
N ASP A 115 -12.38 9.76 6.58
CA ASP A 115 -12.24 9.43 8.00
C ASP A 115 -10.78 8.97 8.31
N GLU A 116 -10.55 7.86 9.03
CA GLU A 116 -9.20 7.49 9.54
C GLU A 116 -8.25 7.06 8.43
N ILE A 117 -8.80 6.50 7.35
CA ILE A 117 -8.08 6.03 6.17
C ILE A 117 -8.38 7.01 5.06
N LEU A 118 -7.34 7.73 4.62
CA LEU A 118 -7.44 8.76 3.60
C LEU A 118 -7.44 8.17 2.20
N PHE A 119 -6.68 7.10 1.99
CA PHE A 119 -6.74 6.27 0.80
C PHE A 119 -6.16 4.88 1.07
N ASN A 120 -6.51 3.95 0.19
CA ASN A 120 -5.87 2.65 0.07
C ASN A 120 -5.65 2.30 -1.41
N SER A 121 -4.58 1.59 -1.70
CA SER A 121 -4.31 1.08 -3.05
C SER A 121 -3.90 -0.37 -2.99
N TRP A 122 -4.43 -1.15 -3.92
CA TRP A 122 -4.01 -2.54 -4.07
C TRP A 122 -2.69 -2.58 -4.86
N MET A 123 -1.81 -3.50 -4.50
CA MET A 123 -0.57 -3.74 -5.24
C MET A 123 -0.29 -5.23 -5.45
N LEU A 124 0.14 -5.58 -6.66
CA LEU A 124 0.81 -6.85 -6.93
C LEU A 124 2.30 -6.66 -6.71
N VAL A 125 2.89 -7.56 -5.92
CA VAL A 125 4.32 -7.52 -5.60
C VAL A 125 4.99 -8.74 -6.20
N LYS A 126 6.17 -8.54 -6.80
CA LYS A 126 7.15 -9.59 -7.11
C LYS A 126 8.45 -9.27 -6.38
N THR A 127 9.04 -10.27 -5.74
CA THR A 127 10.32 -10.13 -5.01
C THR A 127 11.50 -10.60 -5.86
N PRO A 128 12.75 -10.33 -5.41
CA PRO A 128 13.95 -10.83 -6.09
C PRO A 128 14.08 -12.36 -6.14
N ASP A 129 13.41 -13.06 -5.21
CA ASP A 129 13.34 -14.52 -5.14
C ASP A 129 12.03 -15.08 -5.72
N ASP A 130 11.43 -14.36 -6.67
CA ASP A 130 10.26 -14.78 -7.45
C ASP A 130 8.99 -15.06 -6.63
N LYS A 131 8.92 -14.56 -5.39
CA LYS A 131 7.66 -14.57 -4.62
C LYS A 131 6.70 -13.56 -5.25
N ILE A 132 5.46 -13.98 -5.46
CA ILE A 132 4.37 -13.15 -6.01
C ILE A 132 3.20 -13.18 -5.03
N PHE A 133 2.73 -12.00 -4.64
CA PHE A 133 1.62 -11.87 -3.69
C PHE A 133 0.92 -10.51 -3.82
N PRO A 134 -0.37 -10.44 -3.44
CA PRO A 134 -1.07 -9.18 -3.29
C PRO A 134 -0.78 -8.55 -1.92
N ALA A 135 -0.69 -7.23 -1.91
CA ALA A 135 -0.64 -6.42 -0.70
C ALA A 135 -1.48 -5.15 -0.89
N THR A 136 -1.76 -4.45 0.20
CA THR A 136 -2.44 -3.17 0.17
C THR A 136 -1.56 -2.13 0.82
N PHE A 137 -1.44 -1.00 0.15
CA PHE A 137 -0.79 0.18 0.67
C PHE A 137 -1.86 1.13 1.22
N TYR A 138 -1.68 1.63 2.45
CA TYR A 138 -2.62 2.51 3.13
C TYR A 138 -1.92 3.78 3.59
N TYR A 139 -2.68 4.86 3.62
CA TYR A 139 -2.31 6.10 4.30
C TYR A 139 -3.50 6.57 5.14
N GLY A 140 -3.23 6.91 6.39
CA GLY A 140 -4.24 7.39 7.34
C GLY A 140 -3.65 8.34 8.38
N ALA A 141 -4.44 8.62 9.41
CA ALA A 141 -4.08 9.54 10.50
C ALA A 141 -2.74 9.23 11.19
N SER A 142 -2.30 7.98 11.13
CA SER A 142 -1.05 7.51 11.74
C SER A 142 0.05 7.24 10.72
N GLY A 143 -0.02 7.79 9.50
CA GLY A 143 1.02 7.63 8.48
C GLY A 143 0.82 6.42 7.56
N MET A 144 1.90 6.00 6.90
CA MET A 144 1.88 4.96 5.88
C MET A 144 1.99 3.55 6.46
N SER A 145 1.27 2.61 5.87
CA SER A 145 1.35 1.19 6.26
C SER A 145 1.08 0.26 5.09
N VAL A 146 1.70 -0.91 5.14
CA VAL A 146 1.42 -2.01 4.22
C VAL A 146 0.69 -3.12 4.96
N GLY A 147 -0.46 -3.51 4.44
CA GLY A 147 -1.18 -4.71 4.87
C GLY A 147 -1.05 -5.82 3.84
N GLY A 148 -1.08 -7.05 4.31
CA GLY A 148 -1.23 -8.21 3.43
C GLY A 148 -2.70 -8.57 3.23
N TRP A 149 -2.98 -9.33 2.17
CA TRP A 149 -4.24 -10.05 2.04
C TRP A 149 -4.09 -11.47 2.59
N GLN A 150 -5.11 -11.93 3.31
CA GLN A 150 -5.20 -13.30 3.80
C GLN A 150 -6.44 -13.99 3.22
N GLY A 151 -6.27 -15.17 2.62
CA GLY A 151 -7.37 -16.07 2.33
C GLY A 151 -7.86 -16.72 3.62
N TYR A 152 -9.18 -16.79 3.83
CA TYR A 152 -9.75 -17.52 4.96
C TYR A 152 -9.98 -18.99 4.56
N ASP A 153 -9.30 -19.91 5.23
CA ASP A 153 -9.74 -21.31 5.33
C ASP A 153 -10.34 -21.56 6.72
N SER A 154 -11.50 -22.20 6.73
CA SER A 154 -12.27 -22.69 7.88
C SER A 154 -11.51 -23.56 8.89
N LYS A 155 -10.25 -23.91 8.63
CA LYS A 155 -9.44 -24.85 9.45
C LYS A 155 -8.17 -24.26 10.07
N ASN A 156 -8.05 -22.93 10.19
CA ASN A 156 -7.01 -22.23 10.96
C ASN A 156 -5.56 -22.25 10.46
N ASP A 157 -5.30 -22.61 9.20
CA ASP A 157 -3.96 -22.43 8.63
C ASP A 157 -3.90 -21.23 7.68
N TYR A 158 -2.99 -20.31 8.03
CA TYR A 158 -2.64 -19.08 7.33
C TYR A 158 -2.01 -19.43 5.97
N PHE A 159 -2.84 -19.78 5.01
CA PHE A 159 -2.42 -20.14 3.67
C PHE A 159 -3.16 -19.30 2.63
N LEU A 160 -2.62 -19.33 1.41
CA LEU A 160 -3.17 -18.81 0.15
C LEU A 160 -4.50 -19.53 -0.20
N GLY A 161 -5.47 -19.50 0.72
CA GLY A 161 -6.78 -20.07 0.52
C GLY A 161 -7.64 -19.17 -0.35
N LYS A 162 -8.82 -19.67 -0.72
CA LYS A 162 -9.83 -18.92 -1.47
C LYS A 162 -10.07 -17.58 -0.77
N PHE A 163 -9.69 -16.48 -1.42
CA PHE A 163 -10.01 -15.15 -0.93
C PHE A 163 -11.53 -15.03 -0.98
N LYS A 164 -12.21 -15.33 0.13
CA LYS A 164 -13.66 -15.23 0.25
C LYS A 164 -13.99 -14.08 1.17
N VAL A 165 -14.87 -13.19 0.73
CA VAL A 165 -15.54 -12.25 1.64
C VAL A 165 -16.47 -13.03 2.57
N LYS A 166 -16.88 -12.41 3.69
CA LYS A 166 -17.84 -12.99 4.66
C LYS A 166 -19.13 -13.55 4.02
N THR A 167 -19.47 -13.11 2.80
CA THR A 167 -20.63 -13.58 2.02
C THR A 167 -20.37 -14.86 1.21
N GLY A 168 -19.16 -15.43 1.26
CA GLY A 168 -18.79 -16.65 0.54
C GLY A 168 -18.42 -16.47 -0.94
N LYS A 169 -18.51 -15.24 -1.47
CA LYS A 169 -18.07 -14.91 -2.84
C LYS A 169 -16.55 -14.87 -2.94
N GLU A 170 -16.02 -15.44 -4.02
CA GLU A 170 -14.59 -15.36 -4.35
C GLU A 170 -14.23 -13.92 -4.77
N LEU A 171 -13.17 -13.38 -4.17
CA LEU A 171 -12.64 -12.04 -4.39
C LEU A 171 -11.75 -11.96 -5.62
N PHE A 172 -11.19 -13.08 -6.07
CA PHE A 172 -10.32 -13.17 -7.23
C PHE A 172 -10.66 -14.46 -7.97
N PRO A 173 -10.54 -14.51 -9.30
CA PRO A 173 -10.69 -15.76 -10.03
C PRO A 173 -9.60 -16.73 -9.60
N GLU A 174 -9.92 -18.02 -9.56
CA GLU A 174 -8.98 -19.07 -9.15
C GLU A 174 -7.68 -19.04 -9.95
N GLU A 175 -7.76 -18.74 -11.24
CA GLU A 175 -6.61 -18.55 -12.12
C GLU A 175 -5.66 -17.45 -11.60
N PHE A 176 -6.19 -16.33 -11.13
CA PHE A 176 -5.38 -15.24 -10.58
C PHE A 176 -4.80 -15.59 -9.21
N VAL A 177 -5.59 -16.24 -8.36
CA VAL A 177 -5.14 -16.72 -7.04
C VAL A 177 -4.00 -17.72 -7.18
N SER A 178 -4.06 -18.58 -8.21
CA SER A 178 -3.05 -19.61 -8.47
C SER A 178 -1.65 -19.03 -8.77
N LEU A 179 -1.58 -17.75 -9.15
CA LEU A 179 -0.33 -17.04 -9.40
C LEU A 179 0.41 -16.66 -8.11
N PHE A 180 -0.30 -16.58 -6.99
CA PHE A 180 0.28 -16.18 -5.73
C PHE A 180 0.96 -17.39 -5.07
N ASN A 181 2.24 -17.24 -4.77
CA ASN A 181 3.07 -18.32 -4.20
C ASN A 181 3.64 -17.95 -2.82
N PHE A 182 3.30 -16.77 -2.29
CA PHE A 182 3.79 -16.29 -1.01
C PHE A 182 2.75 -15.49 -0.24
N SER A 183 2.93 -15.38 1.07
CA SER A 183 2.14 -14.48 1.91
C SER A 183 3.08 -13.47 2.57
N PRO A 184 2.81 -12.15 2.47
CA PRO A 184 3.66 -11.12 3.08
C PRO A 184 3.79 -11.29 4.61
N PHE A 185 2.86 -11.99 5.26
CA PHE A 185 2.91 -12.29 6.69
C PHE A 185 3.95 -13.35 7.08
N LYS A 186 4.58 -14.00 6.10
CA LYS A 186 5.64 -14.98 6.30
C LYS A 186 7.04 -14.36 6.17
N PHE A 187 7.15 -13.06 5.88
CA PHE A 187 8.44 -12.38 5.86
C PHE A 187 9.10 -12.46 7.24
N LYS A 188 10.40 -12.73 7.24
CA LYS A 188 11.28 -12.41 8.36
C LYS A 188 11.41 -10.89 8.47
N LYS A 189 11.82 -10.41 9.64
CA LYS A 189 11.96 -8.98 9.90
C LYS A 189 12.91 -8.29 8.90
N GLU A 190 14.00 -8.95 8.55
CA GLU A 190 14.99 -8.42 7.62
C GLU A 190 14.43 -8.34 6.19
N GLU A 191 13.70 -9.37 5.74
CA GLU A 191 13.03 -9.38 4.44
C GLU A 191 11.94 -8.30 4.35
N LEU A 192 11.20 -8.10 5.45
CA LEU A 192 10.20 -7.05 5.55
C LEU A 192 10.83 -5.66 5.42
N ASN A 193 11.96 -5.42 6.10
CA ASN A 193 12.68 -4.15 5.99
C ASN A 193 13.16 -3.90 4.55
N LEU A 194 13.72 -4.90 3.88
CA LEU A 194 14.15 -4.79 2.48
C LEU A 194 12.98 -4.52 1.53
N PHE A 195 11.84 -5.17 1.76
CA PHE A 195 10.61 -4.93 1.02
C PHE A 195 10.13 -3.47 1.18
N LEU A 196 10.13 -2.95 2.41
CA LEU A 196 9.74 -1.56 2.69
C LEU A 196 10.71 -0.55 2.08
N ASP A 197 12.03 -0.79 2.16
CA ASP A 197 13.05 0.02 1.48
C ASP A 197 12.77 0.07 -0.02
N ALA A 198 12.62 -1.10 -0.64
CA ALA A 198 12.42 -1.21 -2.07
C ALA A 198 11.15 -0.47 -2.53
N LEU A 199 10.07 -0.56 -1.75
CA LEU A 199 8.83 0.17 -2.00
C LEU A 199 9.02 1.69 -1.92
N GLU A 200 9.64 2.19 -0.86
CA GLU A 200 9.91 3.62 -0.68
C GLU A 200 10.82 4.17 -1.79
N PHE A 201 11.90 3.45 -2.13
CA PHE A 201 12.79 3.85 -3.21
C PHE A 201 12.14 3.75 -4.59
N ALA A 202 11.27 2.76 -4.83
CA ALA A 202 10.53 2.65 -6.08
C ALA A 202 9.58 3.84 -6.28
N LEU A 203 8.84 4.23 -5.23
CA LEU A 203 7.93 5.37 -5.27
C LEU A 203 8.67 6.70 -5.44
N LYS A 204 9.84 6.88 -4.82
CA LYS A 204 10.67 8.10 -4.97
C LYS A 204 11.14 8.38 -6.41
N LYS A 205 11.08 7.40 -7.31
CA LYS A 205 11.39 7.60 -8.74
C LYS A 205 10.22 8.20 -9.52
N VAL A 206 9.02 8.17 -8.95
CA VAL A 206 7.81 8.66 -9.60
C VAL A 206 7.71 10.16 -9.39
N PRO A 207 7.39 10.95 -10.44
CA PRO A 207 7.04 12.35 -10.26
C PRO A 207 5.89 12.49 -9.26
N VAL A 208 5.95 13.52 -8.43
CA VAL A 208 4.92 13.78 -7.41
C VAL A 208 3.81 14.61 -8.04
N SER A 209 2.56 14.13 -7.97
CA SER A 209 1.39 14.92 -8.37
C SER A 209 0.79 15.63 -7.17
N ASP A 210 0.32 16.85 -7.42
CA ASP A 210 -0.43 17.63 -6.44
C ASP A 210 -1.77 16.95 -6.10
N PHE A 211 -2.18 17.11 -4.85
CA PHE A 211 -3.47 16.66 -4.35
C PHE A 211 -3.86 17.41 -3.08
N GLU A 212 -5.14 17.37 -2.76
CA GLU A 212 -5.73 17.93 -1.54
C GLU A 212 -6.56 16.85 -0.85
N GLY A 213 -6.43 16.74 0.48
CA GLY A 213 -7.15 15.79 1.31
C GLY A 213 -7.68 16.42 2.59
N ILE A 214 -8.95 16.16 2.91
CA ILE A 214 -9.63 16.73 4.09
C ILE A 214 -9.86 15.62 5.13
N TYR A 215 -9.30 15.79 6.33
CA TYR A 215 -9.62 14.97 7.51
C TYR A 215 -10.95 15.42 8.13
N ARG A 216 -11.81 14.45 8.49
CA ARG A 216 -13.07 14.71 9.19
C ARG A 216 -13.01 14.14 10.62
N TYR A 217 -12.51 14.92 11.58
CA TYR A 217 -12.56 14.59 13.03
C TYR A 217 -13.20 15.68 13.90
N ASP A 218 -13.61 15.27 15.11
CA ASP A 218 -14.56 15.87 16.06
C ASP A 218 -14.30 17.32 16.54
N LEU A 219 -13.27 18.03 16.06
CA LEU A 219 -12.99 19.42 16.45
C LEU A 219 -12.63 20.35 15.27
N GLY A 220 -12.60 19.86 14.03
CA GLY A 220 -12.27 20.69 12.86
C GLY A 220 -11.93 19.89 11.60
N LYS A 221 -11.91 20.59 10.45
CA LYS A 221 -11.42 20.04 9.18
C LYS A 221 -9.95 20.39 9.05
N SER A 222 -9.05 19.43 9.25
CA SER A 222 -7.64 19.61 8.89
C SER A 222 -7.44 19.32 7.40
N HIS A 223 -6.65 20.16 6.75
CA HIS A 223 -6.34 20.06 5.32
C HIS A 223 -4.89 19.63 5.16
N MET A 224 -4.63 18.68 4.26
CA MET A 224 -3.27 18.26 3.94
C MET A 224 -3.15 17.97 2.44
N GLY A 225 -1.94 17.96 1.94
CA GLY A 225 -1.72 17.63 0.54
C GLY A 225 -0.38 18.08 0.00
N ILE A 226 -0.32 18.21 -1.32
CA ILE A 226 0.81 18.73 -2.06
C ILE A 226 0.30 19.79 -3.04
N ILE A 227 0.91 20.97 -2.99
CA ILE A 227 0.67 22.09 -3.91
C ILE A 227 2.03 22.54 -4.44
N ASP A 228 2.16 22.64 -5.76
CA ASP A 228 3.40 23.01 -6.44
C ASP A 228 4.58 22.10 -6.02
N GLY A 229 4.30 20.81 -5.80
CA GLY A 229 5.27 19.82 -5.33
C GLY A 229 5.72 19.98 -3.88
N GLN A 230 5.10 20.86 -3.09
CA GLN A 230 5.41 21.07 -1.67
C GLN A 230 4.32 20.50 -0.76
N PRO A 231 4.68 19.71 0.27
CA PRO A 231 3.72 19.19 1.24
C PRO A 231 3.18 20.30 2.15
N PHE A 232 1.92 20.20 2.56
CA PHE A 232 1.32 21.08 3.56
C PHE A 232 0.35 20.31 4.46
N ILE A 233 0.20 20.81 5.70
CA ILE A 233 -0.80 20.37 6.69
C ILE A 233 -1.29 21.61 7.44
N TYR A 234 -2.60 21.79 7.54
CA TYR A 234 -3.30 22.94 8.15
C TYR A 234 -4.44 22.48 9.07
#